data_AF-A0AB37UIN4-F1
#
_entry.id   AF-A0AB37UIN4-F1
#
_cell.length_a   1.000
_cell.length_b   1.000
_cell.length_c   1.000
_cell.angle_alpha   90.00
_cell.angle_beta   90.00
_cell.angle_gamma   90.00
#
_symmetry.space_group_name_H-M   'P 1'
#
loop_
_entity.id
_entity.type
_entity.pdbx_description
1 polymer ?
#
loop_
_entity_poly.entity_id
_entity_poly.type
_entity_poly.pdbx_seq_one_letter_code
_entity_poly.pdbx_strand_id
1 'polypeptide(L)' 'MWTVEQAKARWHYLCPKCRQTFTETFDTLYKRQLSEEEIRIVLQFHAEGNSLRGISLISGLAYDAVVNIVQAEAREST' A
#
# COMPACT_ATOMS: atom_id res chain seq x y z
N MET A 1 -38.51 -3.84 22.02
CA MET A 1 -37.38 -2.90 21.93
C MET A 1 -36.32 -3.59 21.09
N TRP A 2 -36.27 -3.32 19.79
CA TRP A 2 -35.32 -3.96 18.88
C TRP A 2 -34.17 -3.00 18.63
N THR A 3 -32.99 -3.32 19.15
CA THR A 3 -31.74 -2.64 18.81
C THR A 3 -31.34 -3.09 17.41
N VAL A 4 -31.55 -2.23 16.42
CA VAL A 4 -30.97 -2.41 15.08
C VAL A 4 -29.52 -1.93 15.17
N GLU A 5 -28.60 -2.87 15.36
CA GLU A 5 -27.17 -2.63 15.22
C GLU A 5 -26.92 -2.30 13.74
N GLN A 6 -26.59 -1.04 13.44
CA GLN A 6 -26.35 -0.59 12.08
C GLN A 6 -25.09 -1.26 11.53
N ALA A 7 -25.28 -2.38 10.82
CA ALA A 7 -24.25 -2.94 9.96
C ALA A 7 -23.95 -1.93 8.85
N LYS A 8 -22.81 -1.24 8.98
CA LYS A 8 -22.29 -0.28 8.00
C LYS A 8 -22.20 -0.98 6.63
N ALA A 9 -23.08 -0.61 5.69
CA ALA A 9 -23.11 -1.20 4.36
C ALA A 9 -21.72 -1.05 3.70
N ARG A 10 -20.97 -2.15 3.61
CA ARG A 10 -19.75 -2.22 2.81
C ARG A 10 -20.18 -2.38 1.37
N TRP A 11 -19.83 -1.40 0.54
CA TRP A 11 -20.07 -1.48 -0.90
C TRP A 11 -19.24 -2.63 -1.46
N HIS A 12 -19.89 -3.69 -1.91
CA HIS A 12 -19.25 -4.79 -2.61
C HIS A 12 -19.28 -4.51 -4.11
N TYR A 13 -18.13 -4.31 -4.73
CA TYR A 13 -18.06 -4.16 -6.18
C TYR A 13 -18.11 -5.55 -6.83
N LEU A 14 -19.12 -5.80 -7.66
CA LEU A 14 -19.26 -7.04 -8.42
C LEU A 14 -18.66 -6.86 -9.81
N CYS A 15 -17.66 -7.67 -10.16
CA CYS A 15 -17.16 -7.70 -11.54
C CYS A 15 -18.14 -8.46 -12.44
N PRO A 16 -18.70 -7.84 -13.50
CA PRO A 16 -19.66 -8.50 -14.39
C PRO A 16 -19.03 -9.62 -15.24
N LYS A 17 -17.70 -9.63 -15.39
CA LYS A 17 -16.97 -10.60 -16.22
C LYS A 17 -16.64 -11.90 -15.49
N CYS A 18 -16.23 -11.82 -14.22
CA CYS A 18 -15.83 -13.00 -13.44
C CYS A 18 -16.77 -13.29 -12.25
N ARG A 19 -17.80 -12.46 -12.02
CA ARG A 19 -18.78 -12.59 -10.91
C ARG A 19 -18.14 -12.63 -9.51
N GLN A 20 -16.92 -12.13 -9.36
CA GLN A 20 -16.27 -12.00 -8.06
C GLN A 20 -16.71 -10.70 -7.39
N THR A 21 -16.96 -10.79 -6.08
CA THR A 21 -17.29 -9.67 -5.20
C THR A 21 -16.02 -9.18 -4.51
N PHE A 22 -15.67 -7.93 -4.74
CA PHE A 22 -14.55 -7.28 -4.07
C PHE A 22 -15.10 -6.48 -2.88
N THR A 23 -14.55 -6.73 -1.70
CA THR A 23 -14.76 -5.89 -0.49
C THR A 23 -13.89 -4.65 -0.48
N GLU A 24 -12.98 -4.58 -1.44
CA GLU A 24 -12.00 -3.53 -1.64
C GLU A 24 -12.67 -2.30 -2.31
N THR A 25 -12.39 -1.11 -1.77
CA THR A 25 -12.78 0.15 -2.42
C THR A 25 -11.94 0.36 -3.68
N PHE A 26 -12.38 1.25 -4.58
CA PHE A 26 -11.59 1.65 -5.74
C PHE A 26 -10.16 2.08 -5.34
N ASP A 27 -9.99 2.73 -4.18
CA ASP A 27 -8.67 3.10 -3.63
C ASP A 27 -7.74 1.91 -3.35
N THR A 28 -8.28 0.73 -3.03
CA THR A 28 -7.48 -0.48 -2.80
C THR A 28 -7.22 -1.26 -4.09
N LEU A 29 -8.15 -1.27 -5.04
CA LEU A 29 -8.00 -1.95 -6.33
C LEU A 29 -6.99 -1.26 -7.27
N TYR A 30 -6.79 0.05 -7.12
CA TYR A 30 -5.88 0.85 -7.95
C TYR A 30 -4.68 1.40 -7.16
N LYS A 31 -4.26 0.74 -6.06
CA LYS A 31 -2.96 1.05 -5.48
C LYS A 31 -1.88 0.80 -6.53
N ARG A 32 -1.23 1.89 -6.96
CA ARG A 32 -0.08 1.84 -7.87
C ARG A 32 0.91 0.81 -7.34
N GLN A 33 1.14 -0.26 -8.10
CA GLN A 33 2.24 -1.16 -7.84
C GLN A 33 3.54 -0.42 -8.15
N LEU A 34 4.46 -0.43 -7.18
CA LEU A 34 5.79 0.10 -7.39
C LEU A 34 6.56 -0.84 -8.31
N SER A 35 7.36 -0.28 -9.22
CA SER A 35 8.26 -1.12 -10.01
C SER A 35 9.40 -1.64 -9.14
N GLU A 36 10.03 -2.73 -9.57
CA GLU A 36 11.16 -3.31 -8.85
C GLU A 36 12.34 -2.33 -8.77
N GLU A 37 12.55 -1.53 -9.81
CA GLU A 37 13.55 -0.47 -9.85
C GLU A 37 13.29 0.60 -8.77
N GLU A 38 12.03 1.00 -8.59
CA GLU A 38 11.66 1.99 -7.58
C GLU A 38 11.94 1.49 -6.16
N ILE A 39 11.65 0.20 -5.91
CA ILE A 39 11.96 -0.46 -4.64
C ILE A 39 13.47 -0.50 -4.42
N ARG A 40 14.25 -0.92 -5.42
CA ARG A 40 15.72 -0.96 -5.35
C ARG A 40 16.32 0.41 -5.08
N ILE A 41 15.82 1.46 -5.72
CA ILE A 41 16.28 2.84 -5.51
C ILE A 41 16.03 3.27 -4.06
N VAL A 42 14.85 3.00 -3.51
CA VAL A 42 14.53 3.29 -2.11
C VAL A 42 15.47 2.57 -1.16
N LEU A 43 15.70 1.27 -1.38
CA LEU A 43 16.59 0.45 -0.54
C LEU A 43 18.05 0.91 -0.65
N GLN A 44 18.51 1.25 -1.85
CA GLN A 44 19.85 1.78 -2.08
C GLN A 44 20.06 3.09 -1.31
N PHE A 45 19.16 4.07 -1.44
CA PHE A 45 19.29 5.32 -0.70
C PHE A 45 19.23 5.13 0.82
N HIS A 46 18.42 4.17 1.29
CA HIS A 46 18.36 3.82 2.70
C HIS A 46 19.69 3.22 3.18
N ALA A 47 20.30 2.31 2.41
CA ALA A 47 21.60 1.71 2.72
C ALA A 47 22.75 2.75 2.74
N GLU A 48 22.65 3.80 1.91
CA GLU A 48 23.56 4.95 1.92
C GLU A 48 23.38 5.89 3.12
N GLY A 49 22.39 5.63 3.99
CA GLY A 49 22.14 6.43 5.19
C GLY A 49 21.28 7.67 4.97
N ASN A 50 20.59 7.77 3.82
CA ASN A 50 19.65 8.87 3.60
C ASN A 50 18.43 8.74 4.54
N SER A 51 17.96 9.87 5.07
CA SER A 51 16.74 9.87 5.88
C SER A 51 15.53 9.44 5.05
N LEU A 52 14.58 8.70 5.67
CA LEU A 52 13.34 8.26 4.99
C LEU A 52 12.56 9.44 4.38
N ARG A 53 12.61 10.61 5.04
CA ARG A 53 12.01 11.85 4.52
C ARG A 53 12.73 12.35 3.26
N GLY A 54 14.05 12.30 3.24
CA GLY A 54 14.85 12.63 2.05
C GLY A 54 14.56 11.68 0.89
N ILE A 55 14.45 10.38 1.17
CA ILE A 55 14.13 9.36 0.17
C ILE A 55 12.74 9.60 -0.44
N SER A 56 11.74 9.93 0.38
CA SER A 56 10.39 10.28 -0.10
C SER A 56 10.40 11.50 -1.03
N LEU A 57 11.20 12.53 -0.73
CA LEU A 57 11.32 13.71 -1.58
C LEU A 57 12.01 13.42 -2.92
N ILE A 58 13.06 12.59 -2.91
CA ILE A 58 13.85 12.28 -4.11
C ILE A 58 13.09 11.30 -5.02
N SER A 59 12.46 10.28 -4.44
CA SER A 59 11.73 9.25 -5.20
C SER A 59 10.33 9.69 -5.64
N GLY A 60 9.79 10.76 -5.04
CA GLY A 60 8.40 11.19 -5.25
C GLY A 60 7.37 10.20 -4.69
N LEU A 61 7.82 9.21 -3.91
CA LEU A 61 6.95 8.25 -3.24
C LEU A 61 6.41 8.83 -1.94
N ALA A 62 5.19 8.44 -1.59
CA ALA A 62 4.59 8.79 -0.31
C ALA A 62 5.44 8.24 0.84
N TYR A 63 5.54 9.02 1.93
CA TYR A 63 6.42 8.69 3.05
C TYR A 63 6.09 7.33 3.69
N ASP A 64 4.81 7.01 3.81
CA ASP A 64 4.31 5.72 4.29
C ASP A 64 4.73 4.56 3.38
N ALA A 65 4.74 4.77 2.06
CA ALA A 65 5.25 3.77 1.12
C ALA A 65 6.74 3.48 1.35
N VAL A 66 7.57 4.52 1.52
CA VAL A 66 9.00 4.38 1.82
C VAL A 66 9.23 3.62 3.13
N VAL A 67 8.48 3.95 4.19
CA VAL A 67 8.55 3.24 5.48
C VAL A 67 8.17 1.77 5.32
N ASN A 68 7.08 1.46 4.61
CA ASN A 68 6.63 0.10 4.41
C ASN A 68 7.65 -0.74 3.64
N ILE A 69 8.31 -0.18 2.61
CA ILE A 69 9.37 -0.86 1.84
C ILE A 69 10.54 -1.23 2.76
N VAL A 70 11.06 -0.27 3.52
CA VAL A 70 12.22 -0.50 4.39
C VAL A 70 11.89 -1.52 5.49
N GLN A 71 10.67 -1.48 6.05
CA GLN A 71 10.23 -2.45 7.04
C GLN A 71 9.99 -3.84 6.47
N ALA A 72 9.51 -3.94 5.23
CA ALA A 72 9.34 -5.23 4.54
C ALA A 72 10.70 -5.91 4.35
N GLU A 73 11.69 -5.17 3.86
CA GLU A 73 13.06 -5.68 3.68
C GLU A 73 13.70 -6.15 4.99
N ALA A 74 13.54 -5.37 6.06
CA ALA A 74 14.06 -5.71 7.39
C ALA A 74 13.46 -7.02 7.93
N ARG A 75 12.22 -7.35 7.57
CA ARG A 75 11.56 -8.60 8.00
C ARG A 75 12.03 -9.80 7.19
N GLU A 76 12.34 -9.63 5.91
CA GLU A 76 12.84 -10.70 5.04
C GLU A 76 14.32 -11.02 5.27
N SER A 77 15.08 -10.05 5.78
CA SER A 77 16.51 -10.21 6.08
C SER A 77 16.79 -10.89 7.44
N THR A 78 15.76 -11.27 8.21
CA THR A 78 15.86 -11.97 9.51
C THR A 78 15.52 -13.44 9.35
#